data_AF-A0A7V1LH34-F1
#
_entry.id   AF-A0A7V1LH34-F1
#
_cell.length_a   1.000
_cell.length_b   1.000
_cell.length_c   1.000
_cell.angle_alpha   90.00
_cell.angle_beta   90.00
_cell.angle_gamma   90.00
#
_symmetry.space_group_name_H-M   'P 1'
#
loop_
_entity.id
_entity.type
_entity.pdbx_description
1 polymer ?
#
loop_
_entity_poly.entity_id
_entity_poly.type
_entity_poly.pdbx_seq_one_letter_code
_entity_poly.pdbx_strand_id
1 'polypeptide(L)' 'MRTTIDIPEDLIKEAMKVTKSPTKTELIKKALYNIIQKNKIKSLKNYKGKIDIDIDLNIVRNRNEYIS' A
#
# COMPACT_ATOMS: atom_id res chain seq x y z
N MET A 1 -12.42 -3.10 22.45
CA MET A 1 -13.08 -1.88 22.93
C MET A 1 -14.34 -1.66 22.11
N ARG A 2 -15.48 -1.33 22.73
CA ARG A 2 -16.71 -0.95 22.02
C ARG A 2 -16.76 0.57 21.98
N THR A 3 -16.77 1.15 20.79
CA THR A 3 -16.78 2.61 20.57
C THR A 3 -17.96 2.97 19.70
N THR A 4 -18.62 4.07 20.00
CA THR A 4 -19.67 4.65 19.15
C THR A 4 -19.01 5.70 18.27
N ILE A 5 -19.11 5.55 16.96
CA ILE A 5 -18.53 6.46 15.96
C ILE A 5 -19.65 6.77 14.99
N ASP A 6 -19.88 8.07 14.75
CA ASP A 6 -20.83 8.52 13.73
C ASP A 6 -20.14 8.49 12.36
N ILE A 7 -20.69 7.69 11.43
CA ILE A 7 -20.14 7.49 10.09
C ILE A 7 -21.31 7.54 9.10
N PRO A 8 -21.19 8.28 7.99
CA PRO A 8 -22.22 8.31 6.95
C PRO A 8 -22.53 6.90 6.43
N GLU A 9 -23.82 6.55 6.36
CA GLU A 9 -24.26 5.22 5.92
C GLU A 9 -23.87 4.94 4.46
N ASP A 10 -23.88 5.97 3.61
CA ASP A 10 -23.49 5.85 2.21
C ASP A 10 -22.03 5.43 2.06
N LEU A 11 -21.13 6.00 2.87
CA LEU A 11 -19.72 5.66 2.89
C LEU A 11 -19.50 4.20 3.34
N ILE A 12 -20.26 3.74 4.33
CA ILE A 12 -20.23 2.34 4.78
C ILE A 12 -20.72 1.41 3.67
N LYS A 13 -21.82 1.75 2.99
CA LYS A 13 -22.36 0.94 1.90
C LYS A 13 -21.37 0.83 0.74
N GLU A 14 -20.76 1.94 0.32
CA GLU A 14 -19.72 1.91 -0.72
C GLU A 14 -18.52 1.08 -0.29
N ALA A 15 -18.03 1.31 0.94
CA ALA A 15 -16.90 0.57 1.46
C ALA A 15 -17.20 -0.93 1.51
N MET A 16 -18.40 -1.34 1.96
CA MET A 16 -18.80 -2.74 2.02
C MET A 16 -18.90 -3.37 0.61
N LYS A 17 -19.38 -2.62 -0.39
CA LYS A 17 -19.37 -3.08 -1.79
C LYS A 17 -17.96 -3.32 -2.31
N VAL A 18 -17.04 -2.39 -2.02
CA VAL A 18 -15.64 -2.45 -2.49
C VAL A 18 -14.85 -3.55 -1.77
N THR A 19 -14.97 -3.65 -0.46
CA THR A 19 -14.17 -4.59 0.34
C THR A 19 -14.82 -5.97 0.49
N LYS A 20 -16.09 -6.11 0.11
CA LYS A 20 -16.94 -7.31 0.29
C LYS A 20 -16.93 -7.84 1.74
N SER A 21 -16.82 -6.92 2.70
CA SER A 21 -16.73 -7.28 4.12
C SER A 21 -18.11 -7.66 4.67
N PRO A 22 -18.22 -8.75 5.45
CA PRO A 22 -19.51 -9.22 5.95
C PRO A 22 -20.08 -8.36 7.09
N THR A 23 -19.24 -7.61 7.83
CA THR A 23 -19.68 -6.79 8.96
C THR A 23 -19.06 -5.39 8.95
N LYS A 24 -19.79 -4.40 9.50
CA LYS A 24 -19.32 -3.02 9.69
C LYS A 24 -18.03 -2.98 10.54
N THR A 25 -17.92 -3.86 11.55
CA THR A 25 -16.73 -3.96 12.41
C THR A 25 -15.50 -4.46 11.65
N GLU A 26 -15.66 -5.50 10.83
CA GLU A 26 -14.56 -6.05 10.04
C GLU A 26 -14.07 -5.07 8.96
N LEU A 27 -15.01 -4.34 8.35
CA LEU A 27 -14.70 -3.25 7.43
C LEU A 27 -13.77 -2.21 8.07
N ILE A 28 -14.11 -1.74 9.27
CA ILE A 28 -13.31 -0.74 10.00
C ILE A 28 -11.92 -1.30 10.34
N LYS A 29 -11.83 -2.55 10.81
CA LYS A 29 -10.53 -3.21 11.07
C LYS A 29 -9.66 -3.26 9.82
N LYS A 30 -10.24 -3.67 8.68
CA LYS A 30 -9.53 -3.79 7.41
C LYS A 30 -9.08 -2.41 6.89
N ALA A 31 -9.91 -1.38 7.05
CA ALA A 31 -9.56 -0.01 6.71
C ALA A 31 -8.35 0.48 7.53
N LEU A 32 -8.37 0.31 8.84
CA LEU A 32 -7.26 0.69 9.73
C LEU A 32 -5.97 -0.06 9.37
N TYR A 33 -6.05 -1.38 9.16
CA TYR A 33 -4.90 -2.19 8.75
C TYR A 33 -4.31 -1.70 7.43
N ASN A 34 -5.15 -1.41 6.43
CA ASN A 34 -4.72 -0.87 5.14
C ASN A 34 -4.01 0.48 5.28
N ILE A 35 -4.49 1.37 6.16
CA ILE A 35 -3.85 2.67 6.39
C ILE A 35 -2.45 2.46 7.01
N ILE A 36 -2.32 1.57 7.99
CA ILE A 36 -1.02 1.26 8.61
C ILE A 36 -0.06 0.65 7.57
N GLN A 37 -0.53 -0.31 6.77
CA GLN A 37 0.27 -0.93 5.71
C GLN A 37 0.75 0.09 4.68
N LYS A 38 -0.16 0.95 4.19
CA LYS A 38 0.20 2.02 3.25
C LYS A 38 1.26 2.96 3.81
N ASN A 39 1.16 3.33 5.08
CA ASN A 39 2.18 4.18 5.72
C ASN A 39 3.53 3.48 5.90
N LYS A 40 3.55 2.19 6.26
CA LYS A 40 4.80 1.40 6.31
C LYS A 40 5.44 1.26 4.94
N ILE A 41 4.66 1.05 3.88
CA ILE A 41 5.21 0.99 2.52
C ILE A 41 5.68 2.37 2.07
N LYS A 42 4.98 3.45 2.44
CA LYS A 42 5.43 4.83 2.17
C LYS A 42 6.75 5.13 2.86
N SER A 43 6.93 4.71 4.12
CA SER A 43 8.22 4.87 4.80
C SER A 43 9.32 4.05 4.12
N LEU A 44 9.03 2.83 3.64
CA LEU A 44 9.95 2.05 2.80
C LEU A 44 10.33 2.78 1.50
N LYS A 45 9.37 3.43 0.83
CA LYS A 45 9.65 4.26 -0.35
C LYS A 45 10.55 5.45 -0.02
N ASN A 46 10.54 5.98 1.21
CA ASN A 46 11.49 7.01 1.63
C ASN A 46 12.95 6.50 1.73
N TYR A 47 13.16 5.18 1.76
CA TYR A 47 14.50 4.59 1.64
C TYR A 47 14.96 4.42 0.19
N LYS A 48 14.07 4.64 -0.79
CA LYS A 48 14.43 4.63 -2.22
C LYS A 48 15.37 5.81 -2.50
N GLY A 49 16.64 5.51 -2.75
CA GLY A 49 17.71 6.50 -2.97
C GLY A 49 18.60 6.80 -1.76
N LYS A 50 18.32 6.20 -0.58
CA LYS A 50 19.26 6.20 0.57
C LYS A 50 20.14 4.95 0.64
N ILE A 51 19.64 3.86 0.07
CA ILE A 51 20.42 2.62 -0.08
C ILE A 51 21.19 2.81 -1.38
N ASP A 52 22.51 2.94 -1.27
CA ASP A 52 23.40 2.93 -2.42
C ASP A 52 23.41 1.50 -2.96
N ILE A 53 22.73 1.32 -4.09
CA ILE A 53 22.60 0.01 -4.73
C ILE A 53 23.66 0.00 -5.82
N ASP A 54 24.80 -0.61 -5.53
CA ASP A 54 25.89 -0.82 -6.47
C ASP A 54 25.45 -1.84 -7.53
N ILE A 55 24.69 -1.36 -8.52
CA ILE A 55 24.23 -2.15 -9.66
C ILE A 55 24.59 -1.40 -10.94
N ASP A 56 25.42 -2.04 -11.75
CA ASP A 56 25.67 -1.61 -13.12
C ASP A 56 24.46 -1.95 -14.00
N LEU A 57 23.65 -0.92 -14.24
CA LEU A 57 22.45 -0.98 -15.07
C LEU A 57 22.75 -1.39 -16.52
N ASN A 58 23.98 -1.25 -17.02
CA ASN A 58 24.35 -1.60 -18.39
C ASN A 58 24.51 -3.12 -18.55
N ILE A 59 25.08 -3.78 -17.54
CA ILE A 59 25.20 -5.25 -17.48
C ILE A 59 23.82 -5.88 -17.37
N VAL A 60 22.99 -5.40 -16.43
CA VAL A 60 21.65 -5.96 -16.17
C VAL A 60 20.71 -5.81 -17.37
N ARG A 61 20.87 -4.74 -18.16
CA ARG A 61 20.03 -4.46 -19.33
C ARG A 61 20.62 -5.00 -20.63
N ASN A 62 21.71 -5.75 -20.58
CA ASN A 62 22.44 -6.29 -21.72
C ASN A 62 22.66 -5.23 -22.83
N ARG A 63 23.04 -4.01 -22.44
CA ARG A 63 23.32 -2.92 -23.39
C ARG A 63 24.74 -2.99 -23.97
N ASN A 64 25.51 -3.99 -23.55
CA ASN A 64 26.89 -4.17 -23.96
C ASN A 64 27.04 -4.87 -25.34
N GLU A 65 25.95 -5.22 -26.02
CA GLU A 65 25.99 -5.91 -27.33
C GLU A 65 25.86 -4.99 -28.56
N TYR A 66 26.26 -3.71 -28.46
CA TYR A 66 26.35 -2.81 -29.63
C TYR A 66 27.58 -1.91 -29.58
N ILE A 67 28.77 -2.51 -29.48
CA ILE A 67 30.00 -1.85 -29.93
C ILE A 67 30.68 -2.84 -30.88
N SER A 68 30.71 -2.43 -32.16
CA SER A 68 31.28 -3.14 -33.31
C SER A 68 32.76 -3.45 -33.17
#